data_AF-A0A1B9JSX4-F1
#
_entry.id   AF-A0A1B9JSX4-F1
#
_cell.length_a   1.000
_cell.length_b   1.000
_cell.length_c   1.000
_cell.angle_alpha   90.00
_cell.angle_beta   90.00
_cell.angle_gamma   90.00
#
_symmetry.space_group_name_H-M   'P 1'
#
loop_
_entity.id
_entity.type
_entity.pdbx_description
1 polymer ?
#
loop_
_entity_poly.entity_id
_entity_poly.type
_entity_poly.pdbx_seq_one_letter_code
_entity_poly.pdbx_strand_id
1 'polypeptide(L)' 'MAKKQKYIITADVKKNWQEWGYIWRCSDEKMTEKSLIKSLGVVGQGFARNRVPVEVRNFQCVRVS' A
#
# COMPACT_ATOMS: atom_id res chain seq x y z
N MET A 1 -13.10 -3.46 -21.30
CA MET A 1 -11.64 -3.62 -21.46
C MET A 1 -11.07 -4.04 -20.11
N ALA A 2 -10.73 -5.32 -19.94
CA ALA A 2 -10.08 -5.78 -18.70
C ALA A 2 -8.67 -5.16 -18.64
N LYS A 3 -8.44 -4.23 -17.71
CA LYS A 3 -7.10 -3.68 -17.49
C LYS A 3 -6.20 -4.85 -17.05
N LYS A 4 -5.23 -5.20 -17.90
CA LYS A 4 -4.16 -6.15 -17.53
C LYS A 4 -3.48 -5.57 -16.29
N GLN A 5 -3.54 -6.27 -15.18
CA GLN A 5 -2.83 -5.92 -13.95
C GLN A 5 -1.33 -5.91 -14.27
N LYS A 6 -0.73 -4.73 -14.32
CA LYS A 6 0.66 -4.56 -14.80
C LYS A 6 1.68 -4.63 -13.69
N TYR A 7 1.30 -4.42 -12.43
CA TYR A 7 2.26 -4.36 -11.33
C TYR A 7 1.78 -5.17 -10.13
N ILE A 8 2.72 -5.88 -9.51
CA ILE A 8 2.57 -6.49 -8.20
C ILE A 8 3.37 -5.64 -7.21
N ILE A 9 2.68 -5.18 -6.17
CA ILE A 9 3.26 -4.41 -5.07
C ILE A 9 3.28 -5.32 -3.85
N THR A 10 4.46 -5.47 -3.26
CA THR A 10 4.63 -6.20 -2.00
C THR A 10 5.40 -5.35 -1.02
N ALA A 11 5.07 -5.45 0.26
CA ALA A 11 5.80 -4.77 1.32
C ALA A 11 5.42 -5.36 2.68
N ASP A 12 6.30 -5.20 3.66
CA ASP A 12 5.90 -5.30 5.05
C ASP A 12 5.48 -3.92 5.52
N VAL A 13 4.34 -3.84 6.20
CA VAL A 13 3.77 -2.58 6.68
C VAL A 13 3.40 -2.69 8.15
N LYS A 14 3.61 -1.62 8.90
CA LYS A 14 3.19 -1.52 10.29
C LYS A 14 2.37 -0.26 10.48
N LYS A 15 1.18 -0.39 11.07
CA LYS A 15 0.31 0.76 11.39
C LYS A 15 0.36 1.02 12.88
N ASN A 16 1.09 2.05 13.31
CA ASN A 16 1.18 2.51 14.70
C ASN A 16 1.22 1.35 15.73
N TRP A 17 0.05 1.00 16.30
CA TRP A 17 -0.18 -0.03 17.32
C TRP A 17 -0.27 -1.48 16.83
N GLN A 18 -0.21 -1.73 15.52
CA GLN A 18 -0.28 -3.08 14.94
C GLN A 18 1.11 -3.69 14.80
N GLU A 19 1.16 -5.02 14.74
CA GLU A 19 2.36 -5.74 14.32
C GLU A 19 2.63 -5.54 12.82
N TRP A 20 3.83 -5.93 12.39
CA TRP A 20 4.19 -5.94 10.97
C TRP A 20 3.29 -6.93 10.22
N GLY A 21 2.58 -6.45 9.21
CA GLY A 21 1.81 -7.27 8.29
C GLY A 21 2.41 -7.23 6.89
N TYR A 22 2.31 -8.34 6.17
CA TYR A 22 2.69 -8.40 4.76
C TYR A 22 1.51 -7.97 3.88
N ILE A 23 1.78 -7.13 2.88
CA ILE A 23 0.82 -6.79 1.85
C ILE A 23 1.24 -7.38 0.50
N TRP A 24 0.24 -7.81 -0.25
CA TRP A 24 0.36 -8.19 -1.65
C TRP A 24 -0.80 -7.56 -2.40
N ARG A 25 -0.50 -6.71 -3.40
CA ARG A 25 -1.52 -5.96 -4.13
C ARG A 25 -1.19 -5.88 -5.62
N CYS A 26 -2.19 -6.17 -6.45
CA CYS A 26 -2.14 -5.88 -7.88
C CYS A 26 -2.52 -4.41 -8.14
N SER A 27 -1.78 -3.76 -9.04
CA SER A 27 -2.09 -2.41 -9.52
C SER A 27 -1.89 -2.29 -11.02
N ASP A 28 -2.68 -1.42 -11.63
CA ASP A 28 -2.55 -1.06 -13.04
C ASP A 28 -1.44 -0.02 -13.26
N GLU A 29 -0.96 0.61 -12.19
CA GLU A 29 -0.02 1.71 -12.22
C GLU A 29 1.20 1.43 -11.32
N LYS A 30 2.33 2.04 -11.68
CA LYS A 30 3.54 1.97 -10.85
C LYS A 30 3.28 2.72 -9.55
N MET A 31 3.47 2.03 -8.43
CA MET A 31 3.34 2.62 -7.09
C MET A 31 4.73 2.89 -6.50
N THR A 32 4.83 3.92 -5.67
CA THR A 32 6.01 4.20 -4.85
C THR A 32 5.69 3.93 -3.39
N GLU A 33 6.72 3.70 -2.58
CA GLU A 33 6.58 3.51 -1.13
C GLU A 33 5.82 4.67 -0.47
N LYS A 34 6.11 5.93 -0.84
CA LYS A 34 5.38 7.11 -0.35
C LYS A 34 3.89 7.08 -0.70
N SER A 35 3.55 6.65 -1.92
CA SER A 35 2.14 6.51 -2.34
C SER A 35 1.44 5.40 -1.56
N LEU A 36 2.16 4.30 -1.29
CA LEU A 36 1.67 3.20 -0.48
C LEU A 36 1.41 3.63 0.98
N ILE A 37 2.36 4.32 1.62
CA ILE A 37 2.21 4.90 2.96
C ILE A 37 0.98 5.80 3.02
N LYS A 38 0.84 6.71 2.04
CA LYS A 38 -0.31 7.63 1.96
C LYS A 38 -1.63 6.88 1.79
N SER A 39 -1.65 5.79 1.03
CA SER A 39 -2.83 4.95 0.83
C SER A 39 -3.21 4.17 2.08
N LEU A 40 -2.23 3.72 2.88
CA LEU A 40 -2.47 2.88 4.06
C LEU A 40 -2.69 3.69 5.34
N GLY A 41 -2.16 4.92 5.40
CA GLY A 41 -2.23 5.81 6.57
C GLY A 41 -3.55 6.54 6.72
N VAL A 42 -4.48 6.39 5.77
CA VAL A 42 -5.85 6.89 5.92
C VAL A 42 -6.71 5.77 6.50
N VAL A 43 -7.05 5.88 7.79
CA VAL A 43 -7.98 4.97 8.47
C VAL A 43 -9.21 5.76 8.89
N GLY A 44 -10.37 5.39 8.36
CA GLY A 44 -11.67 6.02 8.65
C GLY A 44 -12.56 6.17 7.41
N GLN A 45 -13.87 5.96 7.59
CA GLN A 45 -14.91 6.22 6.60
C GLN A 45 -15.56 7.58 6.96
N GLY A 46 -15.60 8.55 6.04
CA GLY A 46 -16.28 9.83 6.24
C GLY A 46 -15.42 10.99 6.77
N PHE A 47 -16.01 11.85 7.60
CA PHE A 47 -15.48 13.17 8.02
C PHE A 47 -14.34 13.12 9.06
N ALA A 48 -14.11 11.98 9.71
CA ALA A 48 -13.01 11.78 10.67
C ALA A 48 -11.90 10.94 10.03
N ARG A 49 -11.11 11.55 9.13
CA ARG A 49 -9.91 10.90 8.58
C ARG A 49 -8.78 10.99 9.59
N ASN A 50 -8.60 9.95 10.39
CA ASN A 50 -7.42 9.85 11.25
C ASN A 50 -6.23 9.42 10.39
N ARG A 51 -5.17 10.23 10.41
CA ARG A 51 -3.88 9.84 9.85
C ARG A 51 -3.17 8.97 10.88
N VAL A 52 -2.93 7.72 10.51
CA VAL A 52 -2.17 6.79 11.34
C VAL A 52 -0.75 6.73 10.78
N PRO A 53 0.30 6.83 11.63
CA PRO A 53 1.67 6.56 11.20
C PRO A 53 1.78 5.16 10.57
N VAL A 54 2.35 5.10 9.37
CA VAL A 54 2.63 3.85 8.67
C VAL A 54 4.11 3.76 8.38
N GLU A 55 4.72 2.68 8.85
CA GLU A 55 6.08 2.30 8.49
C GLU A 55 6.01 1.23 7.39
N VAL A 56 6.92 1.32 6.42
CA VAL A 56 7.02 0.38 5.31
C VAL A 56 8.46 -0.07 5.20
N ARG A 57 8.66 -1.37 4.93
CA ARG A 57 9.97 -1.94 4.60
C ARG A 57 9.80 -3.01 3.54
N ASN A 58 10.92 -3.44 2.96
CA ASN A 58 10.94 -4.47 1.91
C ASN A 58 9.99 -4.15 0.74
N PHE A 59 9.80 -2.86 0.44
CA PHE A 59 8.89 -2.43 -0.60
C PHE A 59 9.39 -2.87 -1.98
N GLN A 60 8.55 -3.57 -2.71
CA GLN A 60 8.80 -3.97 -4.10
C GLN A 60 7.60 -3.61 -4.96
N CYS A 61 7.88 -3.12 -6.16
CA CYS A 61 6.89 -2.87 -7.20
C CYS A 61 7.42 -3.49 -8.49
N VAL A 62 6.95 -4.70 -8.81
CA VAL A 62 7.41 -5.48 -9.95
C VAL A 62 6.38 -5.41 -11.06
N ARG A 63 6.82 -5.15 -12.30
CA ARG A 63 5.93 -5.19 -13.47
C ARG A 63 5.71 -6.65 -13.87
N VAL A 64 4.46 -7.11 -13.87
CA VAL A 64 4.05 -8.41 -14.42
C VAL A 64 3.60 -8.18 -15.87
N SER A 65 4.20 -8.96 -16.79
CA SER A 65 4.08 -8.80 -18.24
C SER A 65 2.91 -9.60 -18.80
#